data_AF-E3KDL7-F1
#
_entry.id   AF-E3KDL7-F1
#
_cell.length_a   1.000
_cell.length_b   1.000
_cell.length_c   1.000
_cell.angle_alpha   90.00
_cell.angle_beta   90.00
_cell.angle_gamma   90.00
#
_symmetry.space_group_name_H-M   'P 1'
#
loop_
_entity.id
_entity.type
_entity.pdbx_description
1 polymer ?
#
loop_
_entity_poly.entity_id
_entity_poly.type
_entity_poly.pdbx_seq_one_letter_code
_entity_poly.pdbx_strand_id
1 'polypeptide(L)'
;MNDPDAGQLEAWYHGLVDSPEPDTPEMKQFDWKQGDLAIKGFELLSAHLFHWPSTFTRVTPADLSIGRLRSKKDIHTQLHSSLLPLLQQHLYSIAETLDDLIELRRDPAPKIQRVLELQPNLHQIVDQISRMIDEIIPGKIAEPSQTNDQHFEEFKTYRLYGLDDCIRDRLEFSIINFLGSCRGIIEELKLPARKRFPTSTGGLSFFDSAFNQTIKWLEGSELHIIPDLWEIPIRDTYEAHEEYFRLTHPEADPPMSQAAIQLARSIIPIIKLSKLFFDKLLREGLDESKQVPLFTEMCSHQMYSLQKSSEGCGESVMRLVCRLEDAHLNPPADTSSSLIQDIQALSNYFQSYVSLADLYMTPLFPDIDGVSALIYFKAWFITWNTLFLTATQNAIQAANVFAQT
;
A
#
# COMPACT_ATOMS: atom_id res chain seq x y z
N MET A 1 -6.74 -9.36 31.60
CA MET A 1 -7.34 -9.55 30.27
C MET A 1 -6.68 -10.79 29.73
N ASN A 2 -7.38 -11.93 29.77
CA ASN A 2 -6.85 -13.18 29.28
C ASN A 2 -6.85 -13.12 27.76
N ASP A 3 -5.67 -13.29 27.18
CA ASP A 3 -5.47 -13.46 25.75
C ASP A 3 -6.11 -14.80 25.33
N PRO A 4 -7.12 -14.80 24.44
CA PRO A 4 -7.75 -16.02 23.94
C PRO A 4 -6.77 -16.96 23.22
N ASP A 5 -5.65 -16.45 22.69
CA ASP A 5 -4.66 -17.23 21.94
C ASP A 5 -3.67 -17.98 22.84
N ALA A 6 -3.41 -17.50 24.05
CA ALA A 6 -2.47 -18.14 24.97
C ALA A 6 -2.94 -19.54 25.41
N GLY A 7 -4.26 -19.72 25.58
CA GLY A 7 -4.85 -21.02 25.90
C GLY A 7 -4.81 -22.02 24.74
N GLN A 8 -4.85 -21.54 23.49
CA GLN A 8 -4.72 -22.40 22.30
C GLN A 8 -3.26 -22.85 22.11
N LEU A 9 -2.29 -21.97 22.36
CA LEU A 9 -0.86 -22.26 22.28
C LEU A 9 -0.36 -23.24 23.36
N GLU A 10 -0.90 -23.19 24.59
CA GLU A 10 -0.56 -24.19 25.62
C GLU A 10 -1.22 -25.55 25.36
N ALA A 11 -2.47 -25.58 24.85
CA ALA A 11 -3.10 -26.81 24.36
C ALA A 11 -2.32 -27.43 23.17
N TRP A 12 -1.69 -26.58 22.36
CA TRP A 12 -0.79 -26.96 21.27
C TRP A 12 0.50 -27.64 21.74
N TYR A 13 1.17 -27.08 22.76
CA TYR A 13 2.41 -27.64 23.31
C TYR A 13 2.18 -28.96 24.06
N HIS A 14 1.06 -29.08 24.79
CA HIS A 14 0.72 -30.29 25.53
C HIS A 14 -0.02 -31.35 24.69
N GLY A 15 -0.68 -30.95 23.59
CA GLY A 15 -1.31 -31.86 22.61
C GLY A 15 -0.33 -32.60 21.70
N LEU A 16 0.95 -32.22 21.69
CA LEU A 16 2.02 -32.91 20.94
C LEU A 16 2.38 -34.30 21.49
N VAL A 17 1.93 -34.64 22.70
CA VAL A 17 2.17 -35.98 23.28
C VAL A 17 1.15 -37.02 22.78
N ASP A 18 -0.04 -36.58 22.35
CA ASP A 18 -1.11 -37.44 21.82
C ASP A 18 -1.58 -37.02 20.42
N SER A 19 -0.77 -36.24 19.68
CA SER A 19 -1.04 -35.94 18.29
C SER A 19 -0.87 -37.21 17.45
N PRO A 20 -1.83 -37.58 16.60
CA PRO A 20 -1.75 -38.81 15.86
C PRO A 20 -0.51 -38.81 14.95
N GLU A 21 0.27 -39.89 14.99
CA GLU A 21 1.28 -40.18 13.98
C GLU A 21 0.66 -40.08 12.58
N PRO A 22 1.43 -39.85 11.50
CA PRO A 22 0.94 -39.94 10.11
C PRO A 22 0.34 -41.32 9.75
N ASP A 23 0.32 -42.23 10.72
CA ASP A 23 -0.22 -43.57 10.72
C ASP A 23 -1.66 -43.68 11.23
N THR A 24 -2.43 -42.59 11.35
CA THR A 24 -3.88 -42.70 11.56
C THR A 24 -4.55 -43.46 10.42
N PRO A 25 -5.54 -44.32 10.71
CA PRO A 25 -6.30 -45.05 9.70
C PRO A 25 -6.85 -44.13 8.59
N GLU A 26 -7.23 -42.90 8.95
CA GLU A 26 -7.78 -41.90 8.04
C GLU A 26 -6.71 -41.30 7.10
N MET A 27 -5.49 -40.99 7.58
CA MET A 27 -4.37 -40.55 6.71
C MET A 27 -3.87 -41.68 5.80
N LYS A 28 -4.05 -42.95 6.19
CA LYS A 28 -3.80 -44.12 5.34
C LYS A 28 -4.86 -44.33 4.25
N GLN A 29 -6.07 -43.80 4.43
CA GLN A 29 -7.15 -43.82 3.43
C GLN A 29 -7.17 -42.61 2.52
N PHE A 30 -6.49 -41.52 2.89
CA PHE A 30 -6.42 -40.33 2.06
C PHE A 30 -5.69 -40.62 0.74
N ASP A 31 -6.37 -40.38 -0.39
CA ASP A 31 -5.74 -40.46 -1.70
C ASP A 31 -4.82 -39.25 -1.89
N TRP A 32 -3.53 -39.43 -1.60
CA TRP A 32 -2.52 -38.39 -1.76
C TRP A 32 -2.49 -37.80 -3.18
N LYS A 33 -3.04 -38.48 -4.19
CA LYS A 33 -3.22 -37.92 -5.53
C LYS A 33 -4.16 -36.72 -5.53
N GLN A 34 -5.22 -36.70 -4.71
CA GLN A 34 -6.10 -35.53 -4.58
C GLN A 34 -5.37 -34.34 -3.96
N GLY A 35 -4.54 -34.59 -2.94
CA GLY A 35 -3.67 -33.56 -2.35
C GLY A 35 -2.67 -33.01 -3.37
N ASP A 36 -2.03 -33.89 -4.16
CA ASP A 36 -1.12 -33.49 -5.25
C ASP A 36 -1.83 -32.66 -6.33
N LEU A 37 -3.06 -33.05 -6.71
CA LEU A 37 -3.89 -32.32 -7.66
C LEU A 37 -4.25 -30.93 -7.12
N ALA A 38 -4.63 -30.82 -5.85
CA ALA A 38 -4.96 -29.54 -5.23
C ALA A 38 -3.75 -28.61 -5.17
N ILE A 39 -2.57 -29.13 -4.79
CA ILE A 39 -1.30 -28.39 -4.84
C ILE A 39 -1.03 -27.92 -6.27
N LYS A 40 -1.19 -28.81 -7.26
CA LYS A 40 -0.92 -28.46 -8.65
C LYS A 40 -1.88 -27.39 -9.18
N GLY A 41 -3.14 -27.42 -8.77
CA GLY A 41 -4.11 -26.39 -9.09
C GLY A 41 -3.71 -25.00 -8.60
N PHE A 42 -3.17 -24.89 -7.38
CA PHE A 42 -2.65 -23.62 -6.86
C PHE A 42 -1.39 -23.15 -7.59
N GLU A 43 -0.46 -24.06 -7.90
CA GLU A 43 0.72 -23.71 -8.71
C GLU A 43 0.34 -23.16 -10.09
N LEU A 44 -0.64 -23.78 -10.74
CA LEU A 44 -1.11 -23.35 -12.05
C LEU A 44 -1.81 -22.00 -11.99
N LEU A 45 -2.63 -21.73 -10.98
CA LEU A 45 -3.23 -20.40 -10.75
C LEU A 45 -2.16 -19.33 -10.59
N SER A 46 -1.21 -19.55 -9.67
CA SER A 46 -0.15 -18.56 -9.40
C SER A 46 0.73 -18.28 -10.62
N ALA A 47 0.95 -19.27 -11.48
CA ALA A 47 1.78 -19.13 -12.68
C ALA A 47 1.11 -18.39 -13.85
N HIS A 48 -0.19 -18.10 -13.78
CA HIS A 48 -0.94 -17.43 -14.85
C HIS A 48 -1.75 -16.22 -14.36
N LEU A 49 -1.62 -15.87 -13.07
CA LEU A 49 -2.40 -14.81 -12.44
C LEU A 49 -2.07 -13.46 -13.08
N PHE A 50 -3.08 -12.77 -13.63
CA PHE A 50 -3.00 -11.42 -14.24
C PHE A 50 -1.87 -11.19 -15.27
N HIS A 51 -1.26 -12.26 -15.77
CA HIS A 51 -0.20 -12.19 -16.75
C HIS A 51 -0.68 -11.55 -18.04
N TRP A 52 0.17 -10.68 -18.58
CA TRP A 52 -0.02 -10.12 -19.91
C TRP A 52 -0.18 -11.23 -20.95
N PRO A 53 -1.18 -11.15 -21.84
CA PRO A 53 -1.24 -12.01 -23.01
C PRO A 53 0.08 -11.98 -23.76
N SER A 54 0.53 -13.14 -24.25
CA SER A 54 1.79 -13.26 -25.01
C SER A 54 1.87 -12.37 -26.25
N THR A 55 0.74 -11.81 -26.70
CA THR A 55 0.61 -10.83 -27.78
C THR A 55 1.06 -9.42 -27.39
N PHE A 56 1.05 -9.07 -26.11
CA PHE A 56 1.57 -7.79 -25.62
C PHE A 56 3.01 -8.00 -25.16
N THR A 57 3.96 -7.44 -25.91
CA THR A 57 5.31 -7.30 -25.35
C THR A 57 5.23 -6.31 -24.18
N ARG A 58 6.01 -6.52 -23.11
CA ARG A 58 6.13 -5.61 -21.94
C ARG A 58 6.45 -4.12 -22.28
N VAL A 59 6.62 -3.80 -23.56
CA VAL A 59 7.00 -2.50 -24.11
C VAL A 59 5.88 -1.87 -24.96
N THR A 60 4.80 -2.61 -25.26
CA THR A 60 3.70 -2.08 -26.10
C THR A 60 2.89 -1.05 -25.29
N PRO A 61 2.82 0.22 -25.73
CA PRO A 61 2.03 1.23 -25.03
C PRO A 61 0.54 0.90 -25.12
N ALA A 62 -0.20 1.13 -24.02
CA ALA A 62 -1.66 1.01 -24.04
C ALA A 62 -2.30 2.07 -24.94
N ASP A 63 -3.23 1.66 -25.81
CA ASP A 63 -4.15 2.60 -26.49
C ASP A 63 -5.20 3.09 -25.49
N LEU A 64 -4.95 4.23 -24.85
CA LEU A 64 -5.86 4.87 -23.90
C LEU A 64 -6.72 5.96 -24.54
N SER A 65 -7.06 5.84 -25.83
CA SER A 65 -7.95 6.81 -26.48
C SER A 65 -9.34 6.81 -25.84
N ILE A 66 -9.86 8.00 -25.52
CA ILE A 66 -11.15 8.15 -24.83
C ILE A 66 -12.33 7.57 -25.62
N GLY A 67 -12.28 7.61 -26.95
CA GLY A 67 -13.31 7.02 -27.81
C GLY A 67 -13.40 5.51 -27.62
N ARG A 68 -12.25 4.82 -27.48
CA ARG A 68 -12.18 3.40 -27.14
C ARG A 68 -12.63 3.16 -25.69
N LEU A 69 -12.09 3.89 -24.72
CA LEU A 69 -12.36 3.68 -23.29
C LEU A 69 -13.85 3.84 -22.94
N ARG A 70 -14.54 4.82 -23.55
CA ARG A 70 -15.99 4.99 -23.37
C ARG A 70 -16.80 3.76 -23.78
N SER A 71 -16.34 3.01 -24.78
CA SER A 71 -17.00 1.74 -25.16
C SER A 71 -16.77 0.60 -24.16
N LYS A 72 -15.90 0.79 -23.17
CA LYS A 72 -15.51 -0.18 -22.14
C LYS A 72 -16.13 0.13 -20.77
N LYS A 73 -17.07 1.09 -20.68
CA LYS A 73 -17.74 1.47 -19.42
C LYS A 73 -18.50 0.32 -18.76
N ASP A 74 -19.16 -0.52 -19.54
CA ASP A 74 -19.86 -1.70 -19.00
C ASP A 74 -18.88 -2.72 -18.42
N ILE A 75 -17.71 -2.89 -19.06
CA ILE A 75 -16.63 -3.78 -18.59
C ILE A 75 -16.03 -3.25 -17.29
N HIS A 76 -15.73 -1.95 -17.24
CA HIS A 76 -15.28 -1.27 -16.03
C HIS A 76 -16.30 -1.43 -14.88
N THR A 77 -17.60 -1.33 -15.19
CA THR A 77 -18.66 -1.52 -14.22
C THR A 77 -18.71 -2.95 -13.69
N GLN A 78 -18.71 -3.92 -14.61
CA GLN A 78 -18.74 -5.34 -14.27
C GLN A 78 -17.56 -5.76 -13.40
N LEU A 79 -16.38 -5.18 -13.62
CA LEU A 79 -15.16 -5.47 -12.85
C LEU A 79 -15.35 -5.19 -11.35
N HIS A 80 -15.78 -3.98 -10.98
CA HIS A 80 -15.97 -3.63 -9.56
C HIS A 80 -17.29 -4.17 -8.98
N SER A 81 -18.37 -4.17 -9.76
CA SER A 81 -19.70 -4.51 -9.21
C SER A 81 -19.96 -6.01 -9.07
N SER A 82 -19.17 -6.86 -9.74
CA SER A 82 -19.43 -8.31 -9.77
C SER A 82 -18.19 -9.18 -9.70
N LEU A 83 -17.19 -8.98 -10.57
CA LEU A 83 -16.08 -9.93 -10.68
C LEU A 83 -15.11 -9.87 -9.50
N LEU A 84 -14.73 -8.67 -9.06
CA LEU A 84 -13.86 -8.53 -7.89
C LEU A 84 -14.52 -9.06 -6.60
N PRO A 85 -15.80 -8.71 -6.28
CA PRO A 85 -16.51 -9.32 -5.16
C PRO A 85 -16.61 -10.84 -5.26
N LEU A 86 -16.88 -11.37 -6.47
CA LEU A 86 -16.98 -12.82 -6.69
C LEU A 86 -15.63 -13.52 -6.48
N LEU A 87 -14.54 -12.91 -6.93
CA LEU A 87 -13.17 -13.39 -6.70
C LEU A 87 -12.88 -13.44 -5.19
N GLN A 88 -13.14 -12.34 -4.48
CA GLN A 88 -12.93 -12.25 -3.03
C GLN A 88 -13.71 -13.33 -2.28
N GLN A 89 -14.99 -13.53 -2.62
CA GLN A 89 -15.83 -14.56 -2.02
C GLN A 89 -15.28 -15.99 -2.25
N HIS A 90 -14.75 -16.28 -3.44
CA HIS A 90 -14.16 -17.59 -3.74
C HIS A 90 -12.87 -17.82 -2.94
N LEU A 91 -12.04 -16.78 -2.79
CA LEU A 91 -10.84 -16.84 -1.97
C LEU A 91 -11.18 -17.08 -0.48
N TYR A 92 -12.18 -16.39 0.05
CA TYR A 92 -12.69 -16.65 1.40
C TYR A 92 -13.21 -18.08 1.56
N SER A 93 -13.95 -18.60 0.58
CA SER A 93 -14.46 -19.98 0.64
C SER A 93 -13.32 -21.01 0.73
N ILE A 94 -12.21 -20.78 0.01
CA ILE A 94 -11.01 -21.62 0.10
C ILE A 94 -10.34 -21.46 1.46
N ALA A 95 -10.21 -20.22 1.95
CA ALA A 95 -9.62 -19.93 3.25
C ALA A 95 -10.38 -20.65 4.37
N GLU A 96 -11.71 -20.48 4.46
CA GLU A 96 -12.58 -21.14 5.44
C GLU A 96 -12.49 -22.67 5.36
N THR A 97 -12.34 -23.23 4.15
CA THR A 97 -12.17 -24.67 3.96
C THR A 97 -10.87 -25.19 4.58
N LEU A 98 -9.82 -24.37 4.60
CA LEU A 98 -8.48 -24.72 5.08
C LEU A 98 -8.14 -24.17 6.48
N ASP A 99 -9.01 -23.34 7.06
CA ASP A 99 -8.75 -22.61 8.32
C ASP A 99 -8.71 -23.51 9.55
N ASP A 100 -9.64 -24.48 9.65
CA ASP A 100 -9.66 -25.45 10.75
C ASP A 100 -8.59 -26.53 10.54
N LEU A 101 -7.36 -26.21 10.91
CA LEU A 101 -6.20 -27.10 10.81
C LEU A 101 -6.37 -28.38 11.62
N ILE A 102 -7.18 -28.38 12.69
CA ILE A 102 -7.41 -29.55 13.53
C ILE A 102 -8.31 -30.53 12.78
N GLU A 103 -9.45 -30.07 12.28
CA GLU A 103 -10.34 -30.90 11.47
C GLU A 103 -9.71 -31.34 10.16
N LEU A 104 -8.98 -30.44 9.48
CA LEU A 104 -8.28 -30.76 8.24
C LEU A 104 -7.26 -31.89 8.44
N ARG A 105 -6.57 -31.92 9.59
CA ARG A 105 -5.62 -33.00 9.92
C ARG A 105 -6.33 -34.29 10.32
N ARG A 106 -7.52 -34.21 10.93
CA ARG A 106 -8.31 -35.38 11.34
C ARG A 106 -8.93 -36.09 10.13
N ASP A 107 -9.54 -35.33 9.22
CA ASP A 107 -10.20 -35.86 8.03
C ASP A 107 -9.95 -34.94 6.80
N PRO A 108 -8.80 -35.10 6.12
CA PRO A 108 -8.41 -34.22 5.02
C PRO A 108 -9.24 -34.42 3.75
N ALA A 109 -9.78 -35.63 3.52
CA ALA A 109 -10.47 -35.99 2.27
C ALA A 109 -11.59 -35.00 1.86
N PRO A 110 -12.60 -34.70 2.71
CA PRO A 110 -13.68 -33.80 2.34
C PRO A 110 -13.22 -32.35 2.11
N LYS A 111 -12.24 -31.86 2.88
CA LYS A 111 -11.73 -30.49 2.75
C LYS A 111 -10.93 -30.33 1.46
N ILE A 112 -10.07 -31.29 1.14
CA ILE A 112 -9.29 -31.29 -0.11
C ILE A 112 -10.19 -31.47 -1.33
N GLN A 113 -11.20 -32.34 -1.25
CA GLN A 113 -12.22 -32.44 -2.30
C GLN A 113 -12.93 -31.10 -2.51
N ARG A 114 -13.31 -30.42 -1.42
CA ARG A 114 -13.95 -29.10 -1.52
C ARG A 114 -13.04 -28.06 -2.17
N VAL A 115 -11.75 -28.05 -1.87
CA VAL A 115 -10.76 -27.19 -2.55
C VAL A 115 -10.72 -27.49 -4.06
N LEU A 116 -10.66 -28.77 -4.44
CA LEU A 116 -10.66 -29.19 -5.85
C LEU A 116 -11.93 -28.76 -6.59
N GLU A 117 -13.09 -28.75 -5.92
CA GLU A 117 -14.34 -28.26 -6.49
C GLU A 117 -14.36 -26.73 -6.69
N LEU A 118 -13.66 -25.98 -5.84
CA LEU A 118 -13.59 -24.51 -5.90
C LEU A 118 -12.57 -24.00 -6.93
N GLN A 119 -11.48 -24.72 -7.15
CA GLN A 119 -10.36 -24.30 -8.00
C GLN A 119 -10.76 -23.97 -9.46
N PRO A 120 -11.58 -24.76 -10.18
CA PRO A 120 -11.96 -24.45 -11.57
C PRO A 120 -12.70 -23.12 -11.70
N ASN A 121 -13.60 -22.81 -10.77
CA ASN A 121 -14.33 -21.54 -10.76
C ASN A 121 -13.37 -20.37 -10.49
N LEU A 122 -12.42 -20.55 -9.57
CA LEU A 122 -11.40 -19.53 -9.30
C LEU A 122 -10.55 -19.23 -10.54
N HIS A 123 -10.09 -20.25 -11.28
CA HIS A 123 -9.38 -20.06 -12.55
C HIS A 123 -10.22 -19.26 -13.54
N GLN A 124 -11.49 -19.64 -13.71
CA GLN A 124 -12.39 -18.98 -14.64
C GLN A 124 -12.62 -17.50 -14.29
N ILE A 125 -12.74 -17.16 -13.00
CA ILE A 125 -12.93 -15.78 -12.53
C ILE A 125 -11.67 -14.95 -12.79
N VAL A 126 -10.50 -15.47 -12.44
CA VAL A 126 -9.21 -14.80 -12.71
C VAL A 126 -9.03 -14.57 -14.21
N ASP A 127 -9.28 -15.57 -15.05
CA ASP A 127 -9.18 -15.44 -16.51
C ASP A 127 -10.16 -14.41 -17.10
N GLN A 128 -11.34 -14.26 -16.50
CA GLN A 128 -12.29 -13.22 -16.90
C GLN A 128 -11.79 -11.83 -16.50
N ILE A 129 -11.31 -11.68 -15.27
CA ILE A 129 -10.75 -10.41 -14.77
C ILE A 129 -9.55 -10.00 -15.63
N SER A 130 -8.59 -10.89 -15.88
CA SER A 130 -7.42 -10.63 -16.73
C SER A 130 -7.83 -10.10 -18.10
N ARG A 131 -8.78 -10.78 -18.78
CA ARG A 131 -9.28 -10.36 -20.10
C ARG A 131 -9.97 -8.99 -20.04
N MET A 132 -10.77 -8.71 -19.02
CA MET A 132 -11.43 -7.42 -18.87
C MET A 132 -10.44 -6.29 -18.63
N ILE A 133 -9.40 -6.53 -17.84
CA ILE A 133 -8.33 -5.56 -17.64
C ILE A 133 -7.57 -5.33 -18.93
N ASP A 134 -7.21 -6.39 -19.66
CA ASP A 134 -6.56 -6.25 -20.98
C ASP A 134 -7.44 -5.48 -21.97
N GLU A 135 -8.76 -5.62 -21.87
CA GLU A 135 -9.73 -4.87 -22.67
C GLU A 135 -9.83 -3.39 -22.31
N ILE A 136 -9.47 -2.98 -21.09
CA ILE A 136 -9.44 -1.58 -20.63
C ILE A 136 -8.02 -1.00 -20.82
N ILE A 137 -7.00 -1.75 -20.45
CA ILE A 137 -5.57 -1.41 -20.39
C ILE A 137 -4.77 -2.41 -21.27
N PRO A 138 -4.74 -2.21 -22.60
CA PRO A 138 -4.15 -3.14 -23.57
C PRO A 138 -2.68 -2.78 -23.81
N GLY A 139 -1.91 -2.59 -22.75
CA GLY A 139 -0.48 -2.30 -22.82
C GLY A 139 0.07 -1.66 -21.55
N LYS A 140 1.37 -1.42 -21.54
CA LYS A 140 2.00 -0.68 -20.46
C LYS A 140 1.45 0.75 -20.45
N ILE A 141 1.02 1.21 -19.27
CA ILE A 141 0.68 2.62 -19.05
C ILE A 141 1.97 3.38 -18.71
N ALA A 142 2.18 4.51 -19.39
CA ALA A 142 3.27 5.42 -19.07
C ALA A 142 2.92 6.27 -17.84
N GLU A 143 3.93 6.85 -17.18
CA GLU A 143 3.68 7.79 -16.10
C GLU A 143 2.71 8.90 -16.54
N PRO A 144 1.68 9.22 -15.73
CA PRO A 144 0.65 10.17 -16.13
C PRO A 144 1.22 11.56 -16.39
N SER A 145 1.03 12.02 -17.63
CA SER A 145 1.51 13.33 -18.12
C SER A 145 0.43 14.10 -18.89
N GLN A 146 -0.77 13.53 -19.02
CA GLN A 146 -1.90 14.11 -19.72
C GLN A 146 -2.42 15.33 -18.96
N THR A 147 -2.60 16.43 -19.69
CA THR A 147 -3.02 17.73 -19.15
C THR A 147 -4.42 18.15 -19.61
N ASN A 148 -5.09 17.32 -20.40
CA ASN A 148 -6.35 17.62 -21.09
C ASN A 148 -7.43 16.54 -20.90
N ASP A 149 -7.31 15.74 -19.84
CA ASP A 149 -8.21 14.64 -19.53
C ASP A 149 -9.06 14.88 -18.27
N GLN A 150 -9.21 16.14 -17.82
CA GLN A 150 -9.98 16.51 -16.63
C GLN A 150 -11.41 15.93 -16.65
N HIS A 151 -12.01 15.82 -17.84
CA HIS A 151 -13.38 15.37 -18.06
C HIS A 151 -13.49 13.87 -18.40
N PHE A 152 -12.41 13.10 -18.24
CA PHE A 152 -12.41 11.68 -18.58
C PHE A 152 -12.88 10.79 -17.43
N GLU A 153 -13.19 11.36 -16.26
CA GLU A 153 -13.83 10.66 -15.13
C GLU A 153 -13.05 9.38 -14.74
N GLU A 154 -13.70 8.21 -14.72
CA GLU A 154 -13.07 6.92 -14.41
C GLU A 154 -11.90 6.55 -15.35
N PHE A 155 -11.84 7.19 -16.52
CA PHE A 155 -10.86 6.92 -17.58
C PHE A 155 -9.72 7.95 -17.66
N LYS A 156 -9.56 8.82 -16.65
CA LYS A 156 -8.32 9.60 -16.51
C LYS A 156 -7.12 8.66 -16.51
N THR A 157 -6.05 9.02 -17.22
CA THR A 157 -4.83 8.19 -17.28
C THR A 157 -4.26 7.91 -15.89
N TYR A 158 -4.37 8.87 -14.96
CA TYR A 158 -3.96 8.70 -13.57
C TYR A 158 -4.70 7.55 -12.87
N ARG A 159 -6.02 7.45 -13.06
CA ARG A 159 -6.82 6.36 -12.48
C ARG A 159 -6.44 5.01 -13.07
N LEU A 160 -6.30 4.95 -14.40
CA LEU A 160 -5.90 3.72 -15.08
C LEU A 160 -4.48 3.28 -14.69
N TYR A 161 -3.56 4.24 -14.53
CA TYR A 161 -2.20 3.98 -14.06
C TYR A 161 -2.19 3.35 -12.67
N GLY A 162 -2.92 3.92 -11.72
CA GLY A 162 -3.03 3.36 -10.36
C GLY A 162 -3.80 2.04 -10.31
N LEU A 163 -4.79 1.86 -11.18
CA LEU A 163 -5.53 0.61 -11.31
C LEU A 163 -4.64 -0.54 -11.82
N ASP A 164 -3.77 -0.27 -12.81
CA ASP A 164 -2.82 -1.26 -13.34
C ASP A 164 -1.85 -1.71 -12.25
N ASP A 165 -1.27 -0.77 -11.48
CA ASP A 165 -0.43 -1.05 -10.30
C ASP A 165 -1.17 -1.90 -9.26
N CYS A 166 -2.41 -1.51 -8.93
CA CYS A 166 -3.17 -2.21 -7.92
C CYS A 166 -3.51 -3.65 -8.31
N ILE A 167 -3.83 -3.91 -9.58
CA ILE A 167 -4.20 -5.26 -10.00
C ILE A 167 -2.98 -6.12 -10.33
N ARG A 168 -2.08 -5.62 -11.19
CA ARG A 168 -0.95 -6.39 -11.74
C ARG A 168 0.30 -6.38 -10.87
N ASP A 169 0.28 -5.66 -9.76
CA ASP A 169 1.35 -5.75 -8.75
C ASP A 169 0.76 -6.18 -7.40
N ARG A 170 -0.05 -5.31 -6.77
CA ARG A 170 -0.48 -5.53 -5.38
C ARG A 170 -1.46 -6.69 -5.22
N LEU A 171 -2.54 -6.73 -6.00
CA LEU A 171 -3.53 -7.80 -5.93
C LEU A 171 -2.95 -9.12 -6.43
N GLU A 172 -2.15 -9.08 -7.50
CA GLU A 172 -1.41 -10.25 -8.00
C GLU A 172 -0.55 -10.86 -6.89
N PHE A 173 0.30 -10.05 -6.27
CA PHE A 173 1.18 -10.46 -5.18
C PHE A 173 0.42 -11.02 -3.97
N SER A 174 -0.64 -10.33 -3.53
CA SER A 174 -1.46 -10.77 -2.40
C SER A 174 -2.13 -12.12 -2.65
N ILE A 175 -2.69 -12.33 -3.85
CA ILE A 175 -3.30 -13.62 -4.21
C ILE A 175 -2.23 -14.70 -4.34
N ILE A 176 -1.07 -14.43 -4.96
CA ILE A 176 0.02 -15.41 -5.07
C ILE A 176 0.49 -15.88 -3.69
N ASN A 177 0.65 -14.96 -2.74
CA ASN A 177 1.03 -15.29 -1.36
C ASN A 177 -0.05 -16.14 -0.69
N PHE A 178 -1.32 -15.77 -0.83
CA PHE A 178 -2.44 -16.56 -0.30
C PHE A 178 -2.46 -17.99 -0.85
N LEU A 179 -2.37 -18.14 -2.18
CA LEU A 179 -2.32 -19.45 -2.83
C LEU A 179 -1.08 -20.25 -2.40
N GLY A 180 0.04 -19.58 -2.18
CA GLY A 180 1.26 -20.16 -1.61
C GLY A 180 1.05 -20.71 -0.20
N SER A 181 0.34 -19.98 0.67
CA SER A 181 -0.03 -20.44 2.01
C SER A 181 -0.99 -21.64 1.94
N CYS A 182 -2.01 -21.60 1.07
CA CYS A 182 -2.92 -22.74 0.86
C CYS A 182 -2.17 -23.99 0.39
N ARG A 183 -1.21 -23.83 -0.53
CA ARG A 183 -0.31 -24.90 -0.96
C ARG A 183 0.51 -25.44 0.23
N GLY A 184 1.12 -24.57 1.02
CA GLY A 184 1.92 -24.94 2.20
C GLY A 184 1.13 -25.78 3.21
N ILE A 185 -0.12 -25.40 3.49
CA ILE A 185 -1.03 -26.16 4.36
C ILE A 185 -1.22 -27.60 3.87
N ILE A 186 -1.46 -27.80 2.57
CA ILE A 186 -1.67 -29.14 2.01
C ILE A 186 -0.35 -29.93 1.99
N GLU A 187 0.78 -29.28 1.73
CA GLU A 187 2.11 -29.91 1.78
C GLU A 187 2.46 -30.40 3.19
N GLU A 188 2.11 -29.65 4.22
CA GLU A 188 2.32 -30.03 5.62
C GLU A 188 1.56 -31.29 6.04
N LEU A 189 0.40 -31.56 5.44
CA LEU A 189 -0.32 -32.81 5.69
C LEU A 189 0.56 -34.02 5.38
N LYS A 190 1.48 -33.92 4.41
CA LYS A 190 2.41 -35.00 4.05
C LYS A 190 3.59 -35.15 5.02
N LEU A 191 3.84 -34.14 5.85
CA LEU A 191 4.95 -34.17 6.80
C LEU A 191 4.58 -34.98 8.05
N PRO A 192 5.55 -35.66 8.67
CA PRO A 192 5.37 -36.26 9.99
C PRO A 192 4.97 -35.18 11.02
N ALA A 193 4.08 -35.49 11.96
CA ALA A 193 3.54 -34.54 12.95
C ALA A 193 4.63 -33.66 13.62
N ARG A 194 5.75 -34.28 14.03
CA ARG A 194 6.93 -33.62 14.63
C ARG A 194 7.66 -32.59 13.75
N LYS A 195 7.38 -32.54 12.45
CA LYS A 195 7.96 -31.60 11.48
C LYS A 195 6.95 -30.58 10.95
N ARG A 196 5.70 -30.63 11.41
CA ARG A 196 4.66 -29.69 11.02
C ARG A 196 4.80 -28.42 11.86
N PHE A 197 5.15 -27.32 11.22
CA PHE A 197 4.90 -25.98 11.74
C PHE A 197 3.59 -25.51 11.12
N PRO A 198 2.64 -24.91 11.83
CA PRO A 198 1.40 -24.44 11.21
C PRO A 198 1.71 -23.33 10.20
N THR A 199 1.61 -23.62 8.91
CA THR A 199 1.24 -22.58 7.96
C THR A 199 -0.22 -22.25 8.25
N SER A 200 -0.50 -21.02 8.68
CA SER A 200 -1.86 -20.52 8.71
C SER A 200 -2.18 -19.89 7.36
N THR A 201 -3.47 -19.76 7.06
CA THR A 201 -3.96 -18.85 6.01
C THR A 201 -3.67 -17.38 6.33
N GLY A 202 -3.01 -17.09 7.48
CA GLY A 202 -2.62 -15.79 8.01
C GLY A 202 -2.26 -14.82 6.90
N GLY A 203 -3.25 -14.03 6.49
CA GLY A 203 -3.30 -13.56 5.12
C GLY A 203 -4.64 -12.97 4.68
N LEU A 204 -5.77 -13.31 5.33
CA LEU A 204 -7.08 -12.71 5.02
C LEU A 204 -7.00 -11.17 4.99
N SER A 205 -6.36 -10.58 6.00
CA SER A 205 -6.18 -9.13 6.10
C SER A 205 -5.36 -8.51 4.95
N PHE A 206 -4.42 -9.26 4.37
CA PHE A 206 -3.52 -8.74 3.34
C PHE A 206 -4.15 -8.66 1.96
N PHE A 207 -5.00 -9.63 1.58
CA PHE A 207 -5.74 -9.49 0.32
C PHE A 207 -6.93 -8.56 0.46
N ASP A 208 -7.59 -8.46 1.63
CA ASP A 208 -8.69 -7.50 1.84
C ASP A 208 -8.27 -6.06 1.59
N SER A 209 -7.07 -5.68 2.06
CA SER A 209 -6.48 -4.38 1.74
C SER A 209 -6.30 -4.19 0.22
N ALA A 210 -5.76 -5.19 -0.48
CA ALA A 210 -5.56 -5.12 -1.93
C ALA A 210 -6.88 -5.05 -2.73
N PHE A 211 -7.91 -5.78 -2.32
CA PHE A 211 -9.25 -5.71 -2.91
C PHE A 211 -9.87 -4.34 -2.69
N ASN A 212 -9.85 -3.84 -1.46
CA ASN A 212 -10.39 -2.52 -1.11
C ASN A 212 -9.70 -1.42 -1.91
N GLN A 213 -8.37 -1.47 -2.03
CA GLN A 213 -7.61 -0.50 -2.83
C GLN A 213 -8.00 -0.58 -4.32
N THR A 214 -8.11 -1.79 -4.87
CA THR A 214 -8.51 -1.99 -6.27
C THR A 214 -9.90 -1.43 -6.56
N ILE A 215 -10.87 -1.73 -5.69
CA ILE A 215 -12.24 -1.18 -5.79
C ILE A 215 -12.20 0.35 -5.70
N LYS A 216 -11.40 0.90 -4.78
CA LYS A 216 -11.25 2.35 -4.62
C LYS A 216 -10.68 3.05 -5.87
N TRP A 217 -9.75 2.42 -6.60
CA TRP A 217 -9.28 2.95 -7.89
C TRP A 217 -10.33 2.86 -9.00
N LEU A 218 -11.27 1.92 -8.93
CA LEU A 218 -12.36 1.77 -9.90
C LEU A 218 -13.48 2.79 -9.64
N GLU A 219 -13.99 2.87 -8.42
CA GLU A 219 -15.21 3.65 -8.10
C GLU A 219 -15.02 4.74 -7.04
N GLY A 220 -13.90 4.72 -6.31
CA GLY A 220 -13.65 5.66 -5.22
C GLY A 220 -13.44 7.09 -5.70
N SER A 221 -13.79 8.04 -4.83
CA SER A 221 -13.47 9.45 -5.04
C SER A 221 -11.97 9.65 -5.19
N GLU A 222 -11.58 10.50 -6.14
CA GLU A 222 -10.20 10.95 -6.29
C GLU A 222 -9.63 11.56 -5.01
N LEU A 223 -10.45 12.21 -4.19
CA LEU A 223 -10.02 12.74 -2.89
C LEU A 223 -9.81 11.66 -1.84
N HIS A 224 -10.34 10.46 -2.01
CA HIS A 224 -10.06 9.34 -1.11
C HIS A 224 -8.90 8.49 -1.60
N ILE A 225 -8.60 8.48 -2.90
CA ILE A 225 -7.41 7.80 -3.45
C ILE A 225 -6.12 8.49 -3.01
N ILE A 226 -6.09 9.83 -3.09
CA ILE A 226 -4.90 10.62 -2.76
C ILE A 226 -4.39 10.39 -1.30
N PRO A 227 -5.25 10.31 -0.28
CA PRO A 227 -4.83 10.09 1.11
C PRO A 227 -4.25 8.72 1.40
N ASP A 228 -4.71 7.65 0.74
CA ASP A 228 -4.08 6.32 0.89
C ASP A 228 -2.63 6.37 0.41
N LEU A 229 -2.37 7.17 -0.62
CA LEU A 229 -1.02 7.40 -1.12
C LEU A 229 -0.17 8.23 -0.15
N TRP A 230 -0.78 8.90 0.83
CA TRP A 230 -0.07 9.58 1.91
C TRP A 230 0.34 8.65 3.04
N GLU A 231 -0.15 7.41 3.10
CA GLU A 231 0.19 6.46 4.17
C GLU A 231 1.72 6.25 4.26
N ILE A 232 2.37 6.03 3.12
CA ILE A 232 3.82 5.89 3.01
C ILE A 232 4.55 7.14 3.51
N PRO A 233 4.35 8.35 2.96
CA PRO A 233 5.07 9.52 3.43
C PRO A 233 4.72 9.95 4.87
N ILE A 234 3.50 9.67 5.36
CA ILE A 234 3.14 9.87 6.77
C ILE A 234 3.93 8.91 7.65
N ARG A 235 3.98 7.62 7.29
CA ARG A 235 4.78 6.61 7.98
C ARG A 235 6.26 7.01 7.98
N ASP A 236 6.83 7.36 6.83
CA ASP A 236 8.22 7.75 6.71
C ASP A 236 8.51 9.03 7.54
N THR A 237 7.58 9.99 7.58
CA THR A 237 7.69 11.18 8.44
C THR A 237 7.63 10.81 9.93
N TYR A 238 6.81 9.84 10.29
CA TYR A 238 6.67 9.35 11.66
C TYR A 238 7.93 8.59 12.09
N GLU A 239 8.42 7.67 11.27
CA GLU A 239 9.67 6.93 11.47
C GLU A 239 10.85 7.90 11.58
N ALA A 240 10.92 8.91 10.70
CA ALA A 240 11.93 9.97 10.78
C ALA A 240 11.87 10.72 12.12
N HIS A 241 10.67 11.02 12.62
CA HIS A 241 10.50 11.64 13.94
C HIS A 241 10.99 10.73 15.08
N GLU A 242 10.70 9.43 15.03
CA GLU A 242 11.17 8.46 16.02
C GLU A 242 12.70 8.26 15.97
N GLU A 243 13.26 8.12 14.77
CA GLU A 243 14.70 7.99 14.56
C GLU A 243 15.43 9.25 15.04
N TYR A 244 14.92 10.42 14.66
CA TYR A 244 15.44 11.69 15.17
C TYR A 244 15.45 11.73 16.70
N PHE A 245 14.35 11.27 17.32
CA PHE A 245 14.26 11.20 18.77
C PHE A 245 15.41 10.33 19.28
N ARG A 246 15.59 9.09 18.78
CA ARG A 246 16.72 8.20 19.12
C ARG A 246 18.08 8.89 19.01
N LEU A 247 18.40 9.51 17.88
CA LEU A 247 19.69 10.16 17.61
C LEU A 247 20.06 11.24 18.64
N THR A 248 19.06 11.95 19.15
CA THR A 248 19.27 13.04 20.11
C THR A 248 19.27 12.62 21.58
N HIS A 249 19.17 11.32 21.87
CA HIS A 249 19.28 10.80 23.23
C HIS A 249 20.72 10.85 23.75
N PRO A 250 20.92 11.17 25.05
CA PRO A 250 22.24 11.14 25.68
C PRO A 250 22.95 9.78 25.61
N GLU A 251 22.20 8.70 25.41
CA GLU A 251 22.68 7.31 25.36
C GLU A 251 22.91 6.80 23.93
N ALA A 252 22.80 7.66 22.91
CA ALA A 252 23.08 7.28 21.52
C ALA A 252 24.56 6.85 21.35
N ASP A 253 24.80 5.77 20.60
CA ASP A 253 26.13 5.22 20.33
C ASP A 253 26.42 5.23 18.81
N PRO A 254 27.41 5.99 18.32
CA PRO A 254 28.25 6.94 19.07
C PRO A 254 27.51 8.24 19.41
N PRO A 255 27.88 8.93 20.50
CA PRO A 255 27.23 10.18 20.90
C PRO A 255 27.50 11.31 19.90
N MET A 256 26.45 12.04 19.53
CA MET A 256 26.54 13.17 18.61
C MET A 256 27.44 14.30 19.16
N SER A 257 28.24 14.93 18.29
CA SER A 257 29.00 16.13 18.66
C SER A 257 28.05 17.29 19.00
N GLN A 258 28.51 18.26 19.80
CA GLN A 258 27.70 19.42 20.16
C GLN A 258 27.22 20.19 18.91
N ALA A 259 28.05 20.27 17.86
CA ALA A 259 27.69 20.90 16.60
C ALA A 259 26.58 20.12 15.86
N ALA A 260 26.69 18.79 15.82
CA ALA A 260 25.67 17.92 15.24
C ALA A 260 24.35 17.99 16.02
N ILE A 261 24.40 18.11 17.36
CA ILE A 261 23.20 18.31 18.19
C ILE A 261 22.49 19.63 17.86
N GLN A 262 23.24 20.73 17.67
CA GLN A 262 22.63 22.01 17.29
C GLN A 262 22.02 21.96 15.89
N LEU A 263 22.71 21.31 14.95
CA LEU A 263 22.19 21.06 13.61
C LEU A 263 20.90 20.23 13.66
N ALA A 264 20.90 19.11 14.38
CA ALA A 264 19.73 18.25 14.57
C ALA A 264 18.53 19.04 15.12
N ARG A 265 18.75 19.84 16.17
CA ARG A 265 17.68 20.67 16.78
C ARG A 265 17.03 21.63 15.78
N SER A 266 17.79 22.13 14.81
CA SER A 266 17.27 23.02 13.77
C SER A 266 16.34 22.32 12.76
N ILE A 267 16.43 20.99 12.64
CA ILE A 267 15.61 20.16 11.72
C ILE A 267 14.27 19.77 12.36
N ILE A 268 14.15 19.70 13.69
CA ILE A 268 12.90 19.35 14.40
C ILE A 268 11.68 20.10 13.85
N PRO A 269 11.70 21.43 13.68
CA PRO A 269 10.52 22.16 13.25
C PRO A 269 10.10 21.77 11.82
N ILE A 270 11.05 21.39 10.95
CA ILE A 270 10.75 20.90 9.60
C ILE A 270 9.97 19.60 9.67
N ILE A 271 10.46 18.59 10.41
CA ILE A 271 9.79 17.28 10.58
C ILE A 271 8.39 17.47 11.15
N LYS A 272 8.25 18.28 12.21
CA LYS A 272 6.96 18.54 12.86
C LYS A 272 5.98 19.26 11.95
N LEU A 273 6.44 20.25 11.17
CA LEU A 273 5.59 20.97 10.25
C LEU A 273 5.18 20.11 9.05
N SER A 274 6.07 19.23 8.55
CA SER A 274 5.73 18.24 7.53
C SER A 274 4.65 17.29 8.01
N LYS A 275 4.81 16.72 9.22
CA LYS A 275 3.79 15.86 9.83
C LYS A 275 2.46 16.59 10.02
N LEU A 276 2.53 17.78 10.63
CA LEU A 276 1.35 18.62 10.87
C LEU A 276 0.62 18.92 9.56
N PHE A 277 1.34 19.04 8.45
CA PHE A 277 0.74 19.35 7.16
C PHE A 277 -0.24 18.25 6.71
N PHE A 278 0.25 17.02 6.62
CA PHE A 278 -0.56 15.88 6.17
C PHE A 278 -1.61 15.49 7.22
N ASP A 279 -1.27 15.54 8.52
CA ASP A 279 -2.23 15.30 9.60
C ASP A 279 -3.42 16.28 9.52
N LYS A 280 -3.17 17.55 9.20
CA LYS A 280 -4.22 18.57 9.07
C LYS A 280 -5.16 18.25 7.91
N LEU A 281 -4.59 17.96 6.73
CA LEU A 281 -5.37 17.64 5.53
C LEU A 281 -6.21 16.39 5.73
N LEU A 282 -5.63 15.34 6.32
CA LEU A 282 -6.32 14.08 6.58
C LEU A 282 -7.48 14.27 7.57
N ARG A 283 -7.23 14.95 8.71
CA ARG A 283 -8.22 15.07 9.78
C ARG A 283 -9.37 16.01 9.46
N GLU A 284 -9.10 17.09 8.75
CA GLU A 284 -10.06 18.19 8.58
C GLU A 284 -10.57 18.35 7.15
N GLY A 285 -9.82 17.87 6.16
CA GLY A 285 -10.22 17.92 4.76
C GLY A 285 -10.92 16.64 4.27
N LEU A 286 -10.59 15.48 4.84
CA LEU A 286 -10.83 14.17 4.23
C LEU A 286 -11.55 13.22 5.17
N ASP A 287 -12.64 13.71 5.74
CA ASP A 287 -13.56 12.92 6.54
C ASP A 287 -14.38 11.98 5.64
N GLU A 288 -14.07 10.67 5.70
CA GLU A 288 -14.75 9.62 4.91
C GLU A 288 -16.26 9.57 5.12
N SER A 289 -16.78 10.15 6.22
CA SER A 289 -18.22 10.19 6.50
C SER A 289 -19.00 11.19 5.65
N LYS A 290 -18.32 12.07 4.90
CA LYS A 290 -18.95 13.15 4.13
C LYS A 290 -18.95 12.85 2.63
N GLN A 291 -20.05 13.23 1.97
CA GLN A 291 -20.17 13.08 0.52
C GLN A 291 -19.22 14.05 -0.19
N VAL A 292 -18.12 13.52 -0.70
CA VAL A 292 -17.20 14.22 -1.60
C VAL A 292 -17.50 13.88 -3.06
N PRO A 293 -17.22 14.77 -4.03
CA PRO A 293 -17.34 14.45 -5.44
C PRO A 293 -16.47 13.25 -5.82
N LEU A 294 -16.93 12.43 -6.77
CA LEU A 294 -16.15 11.29 -7.27
C LEU A 294 -14.90 11.75 -8.05
N PHE A 295 -15.02 12.85 -8.78
CA PHE A 295 -13.97 13.39 -9.63
C PHE A 295 -13.69 14.85 -9.29
N THR A 296 -12.41 15.19 -9.29
CA THR A 296 -11.92 16.57 -9.24
C THR A 296 -11.75 17.12 -10.65
N GLU A 297 -11.62 18.44 -10.76
CA GLU A 297 -11.27 19.09 -12.02
C GLU A 297 -9.77 18.98 -12.39
N MET A 298 -8.98 18.22 -11.63
CA MET A 298 -7.56 17.98 -11.94
C MET A 298 -7.41 17.07 -13.16
N CYS A 299 -6.43 17.39 -14.01
CA CYS A 299 -5.96 16.44 -15.02
C CYS A 299 -5.04 15.39 -14.40
N SER A 300 -4.77 14.33 -15.14
CA SER A 300 -3.91 13.23 -14.69
C SER A 300 -2.50 13.69 -14.30
N HIS A 301 -1.93 14.64 -15.03
CA HIS A 301 -0.61 15.19 -14.70
C HIS A 301 -0.60 15.90 -13.34
N GLN A 302 -1.64 16.67 -13.02
CA GLN A 302 -1.76 17.38 -11.73
C GLN A 302 -1.94 16.39 -10.58
N MET A 303 -2.80 15.38 -10.74
CA MET A 303 -2.98 14.33 -9.73
C MET A 303 -1.70 13.56 -9.47
N TYR A 304 -0.98 13.19 -10.53
CA TYR A 304 0.30 12.51 -10.41
C TYR A 304 1.37 13.40 -9.77
N SER A 305 1.38 14.71 -10.09
CA SER A 305 2.26 15.68 -9.45
C SER A 305 1.98 15.85 -7.95
N LEU A 306 0.71 15.83 -7.52
CA LEU A 306 0.33 15.80 -6.11
C LEU A 306 0.89 14.57 -5.41
N GLN A 307 0.66 13.38 -5.98
CA GLN A 307 1.19 12.13 -5.45
C GLN A 307 2.72 12.18 -5.31
N LYS A 308 3.43 12.56 -6.38
CA LYS A 308 4.90 12.64 -6.36
C LYS A 308 5.44 13.69 -5.41
N SER A 309 4.75 14.81 -5.25
CA SER A 309 5.11 15.82 -4.26
C SER A 309 4.93 15.28 -2.84
N SER A 310 3.88 14.49 -2.58
CA SER A 310 3.67 13.84 -1.28
C SER A 310 4.75 12.81 -0.95
N GLU A 311 5.01 11.88 -1.88
CA GLU A 311 6.07 10.87 -1.75
C GLU A 311 7.43 11.55 -1.51
N GLY A 312 7.76 12.55 -2.34
CA GLY A 312 8.99 13.32 -2.23
C GLY A 312 9.13 14.09 -0.91
N CYS A 313 8.03 14.53 -0.29
CA CYS A 313 8.05 15.12 1.05
C CYS A 313 8.49 14.11 2.12
N GLY A 314 7.88 12.93 2.16
CA GLY A 314 8.22 11.88 3.12
C GLY A 314 9.66 11.40 2.97
N GLU A 315 10.07 11.10 1.74
CA GLU A 315 11.45 10.69 1.43
C GLU A 315 12.47 11.75 1.83
N SER A 316 12.19 13.03 1.55
CA SER A 316 13.11 14.12 1.91
C SER A 316 13.22 14.28 3.42
N VAL A 317 12.12 14.16 4.16
CA VAL A 317 12.14 14.18 5.63
C VAL A 317 12.96 13.02 6.19
N MET A 318 12.79 11.81 5.67
CA MET A 318 13.59 10.65 6.08
C MET A 318 15.08 10.86 5.77
N ARG A 319 15.40 11.34 4.57
CA ARG A 319 16.79 11.66 4.19
C ARG A 319 17.42 12.64 5.16
N LEU A 320 16.72 13.70 5.59
CA LEU A 320 17.26 14.65 6.57
C LEU A 320 17.73 13.94 7.85
N VAL A 321 16.98 12.94 8.32
CA VAL A 321 17.32 12.19 9.53
C VAL A 321 18.49 11.24 9.29
N CYS A 322 18.49 10.48 8.19
CA CYS A 322 19.63 9.62 7.83
C CYS A 322 20.94 10.41 7.67
N ARG A 323 20.88 11.63 7.11
CA ARG A 323 22.07 12.50 7.00
C ARG A 323 22.60 12.96 8.36
N LEU A 324 21.73 13.10 9.36
CA LEU A 324 22.14 13.44 10.72
C LEU A 324 22.77 12.25 11.45
N GLU A 325 22.25 11.05 11.22
CA GLU A 325 22.83 9.80 11.74
C GLU A 325 24.26 9.59 11.21
N ASP A 326 24.43 9.74 9.90
CA ASP A 326 25.71 9.58 9.21
C ASP A 326 26.65 10.80 9.33
N ALA A 327 26.27 11.83 10.09
CA ALA A 327 27.03 13.08 10.16
C ALA A 327 28.46 12.91 10.69
N HIS A 328 28.70 11.85 11.47
CA HIS A 328 30.02 11.50 12.01
C HIS A 328 30.90 10.71 11.03
N LEU A 329 30.29 10.12 10.00
CA LEU A 329 30.97 9.31 8.98
C LEU A 329 31.43 10.12 7.77
N ASN A 330 30.82 11.29 7.57
CA ASN A 330 31.03 12.12 6.38
C ASN A 330 31.70 13.46 6.73
N PRO A 331 32.44 14.07 5.78
CA PRO A 331 32.95 15.43 5.96
C PRO A 331 31.80 16.41 6.29
N PRO A 332 31.97 17.33 7.26
CA PRO A 332 30.92 18.27 7.66
C PRO A 332 30.36 19.12 6.51
N ALA A 333 31.22 19.50 5.56
CA ALA A 333 30.82 20.21 4.35
C ALA A 333 29.89 19.38 3.44
N ASP A 334 30.15 18.08 3.30
CA ASP A 334 29.36 17.18 2.45
C ASP A 334 27.98 16.89 3.07
N THR A 335 27.95 16.65 4.39
CA THR A 335 26.71 16.51 5.17
C THR A 335 25.88 17.78 5.06
N SER A 336 26.50 18.96 5.22
CA SER A 336 25.84 20.26 5.12
C SER A 336 25.24 20.49 3.72
N SER A 337 26.03 20.28 2.66
CA SER A 337 25.55 20.43 1.28
C SER A 337 24.37 19.51 0.98
N SER A 338 24.44 18.26 1.42
CA SER A 338 23.36 17.28 1.22
C SER A 338 22.08 17.69 1.96
N LEU A 339 22.19 18.11 3.23
CA LEU A 339 21.04 18.61 4.00
C LEU A 339 20.39 19.83 3.35
N ILE A 340 21.19 20.79 2.86
CA ILE A 340 20.65 21.98 2.19
C ILE A 340 19.89 21.59 0.92
N GLN A 341 20.40 20.63 0.13
CA GLN A 341 19.71 20.11 -1.05
C GLN A 341 18.38 19.45 -0.68
N ASP A 342 18.36 18.60 0.36
CA ASP A 342 17.16 17.93 0.83
C ASP A 342 16.10 18.94 1.37
N ILE A 343 16.53 19.99 2.09
CA ILE A 343 15.65 21.07 2.57
C ILE A 343 15.04 21.86 1.39
N GLN A 344 15.83 22.16 0.37
CA GLN A 344 15.37 22.87 -0.83
C GLN A 344 14.40 22.01 -1.65
N ALA A 345 14.69 20.72 -1.82
CA ALA A 345 13.79 19.78 -2.47
C ALA A 345 12.44 19.69 -1.73
N LEU A 346 12.48 19.51 -0.40
CA LEU A 346 11.29 19.49 0.44
C LEU A 346 10.45 20.77 0.30
N SER A 347 11.11 21.94 0.24
CA SER A 347 10.42 23.22 0.01
C SER A 347 9.71 23.24 -1.34
N ASN A 348 10.35 22.77 -2.41
CA ASN A 348 9.74 22.70 -3.74
C ASN A 348 8.54 21.75 -3.78
N TYR A 349 8.63 20.59 -3.13
CA TYR A 349 7.53 19.65 -3.04
C TYR A 349 6.32 20.27 -2.34
N PHE A 350 6.51 20.95 -1.21
CA PHE A 350 5.39 21.62 -0.53
C PHE A 350 4.81 22.78 -1.33
N GLN A 351 5.61 23.59 -2.03
CA GLN A 351 5.06 24.66 -2.87
C GLN A 351 4.20 24.12 -4.01
N SER A 352 4.67 23.06 -4.67
CA SER A 352 3.89 22.35 -5.71
C SER A 352 2.58 21.81 -5.12
N TYR A 353 2.69 21.15 -3.97
CA TYR A 353 1.56 20.52 -3.30
C TYR A 353 0.50 21.53 -2.86
N VAL A 354 0.89 22.58 -2.13
CA VAL A 354 -0.03 23.61 -1.62
C VAL A 354 -0.75 24.29 -2.78
N SER A 355 -0.08 24.54 -3.89
CA SER A 355 -0.69 25.17 -5.06
C SER A 355 -1.85 24.35 -5.63
N LEU A 356 -1.66 23.03 -5.75
CA LEU A 356 -2.69 22.12 -6.25
C LEU A 356 -3.77 21.84 -5.20
N ALA A 357 -3.39 21.69 -3.93
CA ALA A 357 -4.33 21.47 -2.83
C ALA A 357 -5.26 22.68 -2.63
N ASP A 358 -4.73 23.90 -2.58
CA ASP A 358 -5.52 25.14 -2.45
C ASP A 358 -6.52 25.28 -3.60
N LEU A 359 -6.07 25.00 -4.84
CA LEU A 359 -6.90 25.20 -6.03
C LEU A 359 -7.98 24.11 -6.22
N TYR A 360 -7.64 22.84 -5.99
CA TYR A 360 -8.49 21.72 -6.39
C TYR A 360 -9.04 20.87 -5.25
N MET A 361 -8.39 20.87 -4.08
CA MET A 361 -8.82 20.03 -2.94
C MET A 361 -9.62 20.83 -1.92
N THR A 362 -9.10 21.98 -1.46
CA THR A 362 -9.76 22.77 -0.41
C THR A 362 -11.19 23.22 -0.75
N PRO A 363 -11.56 23.53 -2.01
CA PRO A 363 -12.94 23.88 -2.33
C PRO A 363 -13.91 22.71 -2.19
N LEU A 364 -13.39 21.47 -2.18
CA LEU A 364 -14.17 20.24 -2.10
C LEU A 364 -14.27 19.70 -0.67
N PHE A 365 -13.52 20.30 0.26
CA PHE A 365 -13.54 19.93 1.66
C PHE A 365 -14.81 20.47 2.36
N PRO A 366 -15.25 19.79 3.42
CA PRO A 366 -16.41 20.23 4.18
C PRO A 366 -16.10 21.49 4.98
N ASP A 367 -17.10 22.34 5.20
CA ASP A 367 -16.99 23.49 6.10
C ASP A 367 -16.58 23.06 7.51
N ILE A 368 -15.74 23.88 8.14
CA ILE A 368 -15.15 23.64 9.46
C ILE A 368 -15.70 24.69 10.42
N ASP A 369 -16.42 24.26 11.45
CA ASP A 369 -17.04 25.14 12.47
C ASP A 369 -17.88 26.29 11.87
N GLY A 370 -18.57 26.02 10.75
CA GLY A 370 -19.39 27.01 10.03
C GLY A 370 -18.60 28.00 9.16
N VAL A 371 -17.29 27.79 9.00
CA VAL A 371 -16.41 28.53 8.10
C VAL A 371 -16.15 27.72 6.84
N SER A 372 -16.23 28.37 5.69
CA SER A 372 -15.88 27.74 4.41
C SER A 372 -14.49 27.12 4.44
N ALA A 373 -14.37 25.86 4.03
CA ALA A 373 -13.10 25.15 3.99
C ALA A 373 -12.02 25.93 3.20
N LEU A 374 -12.41 26.54 2.08
CA LEU A 374 -11.53 27.39 1.27
C LEU A 374 -10.92 28.54 2.09
N ILE A 375 -11.73 29.24 2.89
CA ILE A 375 -11.26 30.37 3.70
C ILE A 375 -10.35 29.86 4.83
N TYR A 376 -10.78 28.77 5.48
CA TYR A 376 -10.07 28.15 6.58
C TYR A 376 -8.67 27.67 6.15
N PHE A 377 -8.59 26.82 5.13
CA PHE A 377 -7.34 26.25 4.66
C PHE A 377 -6.43 27.29 4.04
N LYS A 378 -6.96 28.30 3.35
CA LYS A 378 -6.13 29.40 2.83
C LYS A 378 -5.40 30.15 3.94
N ALA A 379 -6.10 30.52 5.02
CA ALA A 379 -5.48 31.20 6.16
C ALA A 379 -4.44 30.29 6.87
N TRP A 380 -4.75 29.00 6.97
CA TRP A 380 -3.86 28.02 7.58
C TRP A 380 -2.61 27.76 6.72
N PHE A 381 -2.73 27.59 5.40
CA PHE A 381 -1.61 27.42 4.49
C PHE A 381 -0.66 28.61 4.53
N ILE A 382 -1.16 29.85 4.58
CA ILE A 382 -0.32 31.05 4.73
C ILE A 382 0.51 30.98 6.02
N THR A 383 -0.15 30.64 7.13
CA THR A 383 0.50 30.53 8.44
C THR A 383 1.54 29.42 8.46
N TRP A 384 1.15 28.22 8.00
CA TRP A 384 2.02 27.06 7.92
C TRP A 384 3.23 27.32 7.02
N ASN A 385 3.03 27.90 5.84
CA ASN A 385 4.11 28.20 4.91
C ASN A 385 5.11 29.20 5.49
N THR A 386 4.63 30.22 6.23
CA THR A 386 5.51 31.17 6.93
C THR A 386 6.38 30.47 7.97
N LEU A 387 5.79 29.60 8.79
CA LEU A 387 6.52 28.82 9.79
C LEU A 387 7.52 27.86 9.13
N PHE A 388 7.12 27.21 8.04
CA PHE A 388 7.94 26.25 7.31
C PHE A 388 9.16 26.93 6.65
N LEU A 389 8.95 28.06 5.97
CA LEU A 389 10.05 28.84 5.38
C LEU A 389 11.02 29.38 6.45
N THR A 390 10.50 29.77 7.61
CA THR A 390 11.35 30.19 8.74
C THR A 390 12.18 29.02 9.28
N ALA A 391 11.57 27.84 9.44
CA ALA A 391 12.25 26.63 9.89
C ALA A 391 13.37 26.19 8.92
N THR A 392 13.08 26.17 7.63
CA THR A 392 14.06 25.81 6.58
C THR A 392 15.21 26.79 6.52
N GLN A 393 14.96 28.10 6.66
CA GLN A 393 16.03 29.10 6.70
C GLN A 393 16.95 28.91 7.92
N ASN A 394 16.37 28.67 9.10
CA ASN A 394 17.15 28.42 10.32
C ASN A 394 17.99 27.13 10.21
N ALA A 395 17.43 26.08 9.61
CA ALA A 395 18.14 24.83 9.39
C ALA A 395 19.30 24.98 8.38
N ILE A 396 19.09 25.72 7.28
CA ILE A 396 20.15 26.03 6.32
C ILE A 396 21.27 26.83 6.99
N GLN A 397 20.94 27.80 7.85
CA GLN A 397 21.96 28.54 8.61
C GLN A 397 22.75 27.61 9.54
N ALA A 398 22.07 26.72 10.28
CA ALA A 398 22.74 25.75 11.13
C ALA A 398 23.63 24.78 10.34
N ALA A 399 23.19 24.33 9.17
CA ALA A 399 23.98 23.49 8.27
C ALA A 399 25.26 24.22 7.80
N ASN A 400 25.16 25.49 7.43
CA ASN A 400 26.33 26.28 7.04
C ASN A 400 27.33 26.48 8.19
N VAL A 401 26.84 26.61 9.43
CA VAL A 401 27.72 26.67 10.62
C VAL A 401 28.38 25.31 10.86
N PHE A 402 27.64 24.21 10.73
CA PHE A 402 28.18 22.85 10.87
C PHE A 402 29.27 22.55 9.85
N ALA A 403 29.15 23.04 8.62
CA ALA A 403 30.18 22.86 7.58
C ALA A 403 31.57 23.40 7.97
N GLN A 404 31.64 24.27 8.98
CA GLN A 404 32.87 24.94 9.43
C GLN A 404 33.50 24.29 10.66
N THR A 405 32.88 23.25 11.23
CA THR A 405 33.42 22.50 12.38
C THR A 405 34.31 21.36 11.92
#